data_AF-A0A2S8FMZ5-F1
#
_entry.id   AF-A0A2S8FMZ5-F1
#
_cell.length_a   1.000
_cell.length_b   1.000
_cell.length_c   1.000
_cell.angle_alpha   90.00
_cell.angle_beta   90.00
_cell.angle_gamma   90.00
#
_symmetry.space_group_name_H-M   'P 1'
#
loop_
_entity.id
_entity.type
_entity.pdbx_description
1 polymer ?
#
loop_
_entity_poly.entity_id
_entity_poly.type
_entity_poly.pdbx_seq_one_letter_code
_entity_poly.pdbx_strand_id
1 'polypeptide(L)'
;MKLEVLEDAKQLGVVAARRGAEAIRQAIAEKGQANIIVATGASQFETLSALIAEPDIDWSRVTGFHLDEYLGLDDQHPASFCRYLRERFVEHVPLKQFYYVDGTSDDPHLVCSELGRLIQDHPIDVAFVGIGENGHLAFNDPPADFETTEPYLVVELDEACRKQQAGEGWFATLDDVPKQAISMSCRQILKSTTIICSVPDRRKAEAVQKSLEGPVTPEVPASILQSHEGTTLFIDKSAAALLTSSTFSD
;
A
#
# COMPACT_ATOMS: atom_id res chain seq x y z
N MET A 1 -12.28 -10.83 -4.87
CA MET A 1 -10.97 -10.87 -4.15
C MET A 1 -10.64 -12.31 -3.78
N LYS A 2 -9.39 -12.74 -3.97
CA LYS A 2 -8.89 -14.06 -3.55
C LYS A 2 -8.22 -13.96 -2.17
N LEU A 3 -8.25 -15.03 -1.39
CA LEU A 3 -7.61 -15.13 -0.07
C LEU A 3 -6.53 -16.22 -0.06
N GLU A 4 -5.36 -15.89 0.47
CA GLU A 4 -4.27 -16.83 0.71
C GLU A 4 -3.85 -16.72 2.19
N VAL A 5 -3.93 -17.82 2.93
CA VAL A 5 -3.54 -17.86 4.36
C VAL A 5 -2.27 -18.67 4.53
N LEU A 6 -1.23 -18.01 5.06
CA LEU A 6 0.12 -18.54 5.20
C LEU A 6 0.48 -18.73 6.67
N GLU A 7 1.56 -19.47 6.95
CA GLU A 7 1.96 -19.80 8.31
C GLU A 7 2.35 -18.54 9.11
N ASP A 8 3.19 -17.71 8.52
CA ASP A 8 3.79 -16.53 9.15
C ASP A 8 4.06 -15.41 8.12
N ALA A 9 4.47 -14.25 8.62
CA ALA A 9 4.78 -13.07 7.80
C ALA A 9 5.87 -13.33 6.74
N LYS A 10 6.83 -14.22 7.02
CA LYS A 10 7.92 -14.53 6.09
C LYS A 10 7.43 -15.37 4.92
N GLN A 11 6.66 -16.42 5.19
CA GLN A 11 6.05 -17.24 4.14
C GLN A 11 5.06 -16.40 3.32
N LEU A 12 4.26 -15.56 3.98
CA LEU A 12 3.40 -14.57 3.33
C LEU A 12 4.19 -13.71 2.36
N GLY A 13 5.27 -13.08 2.82
CA GLY A 13 6.10 -12.19 2.02
C GLY A 13 6.65 -12.87 0.76
N VAL A 14 7.16 -14.09 0.89
CA VAL A 14 7.68 -14.87 -0.26
C VAL A 14 6.60 -15.17 -1.28
N VAL A 15 5.40 -15.60 -0.85
CA VAL A 15 4.31 -15.97 -1.76
C VAL A 15 3.73 -14.72 -2.45
N ALA A 16 3.51 -13.65 -1.68
CA ALA A 16 3.02 -12.37 -2.21
C ALA A 16 4.01 -11.75 -3.21
N ALA A 17 5.30 -11.73 -2.87
CA ALA A 17 6.36 -11.25 -3.75
C ALA A 17 6.42 -12.02 -5.06
N ARG A 18 6.39 -13.36 -5.01
CA ARG A 18 6.40 -14.19 -6.22
C ARG A 18 5.22 -13.89 -7.15
N ARG A 19 4.02 -13.72 -6.59
CA ARG A 19 2.83 -13.36 -7.36
C ARG A 19 2.98 -11.99 -8.03
N GLY A 20 3.45 -10.99 -7.27
CA GLY A 20 3.69 -9.66 -7.80
C GLY A 20 4.77 -9.65 -8.88
N ALA A 21 5.88 -10.37 -8.66
CA ALA A 21 6.98 -10.52 -9.61
C ALA A 21 6.52 -11.18 -10.92
N GLU A 22 5.68 -12.21 -10.86
CA GLU A 22 5.08 -12.83 -12.04
C GLU A 22 4.26 -11.82 -12.85
N ALA A 23 3.41 -11.03 -12.19
CA ALA A 23 2.62 -10.00 -12.85
C ALA A 23 3.48 -8.87 -13.45
N ILE A 24 4.58 -8.46 -12.77
CA ILE A 24 5.54 -7.50 -13.32
C ILE A 24 6.22 -8.07 -14.58
N ARG A 25 6.73 -9.30 -14.52
CA ARG A 25 7.37 -9.95 -15.68
C ARG A 25 6.41 -10.10 -16.85
N GLN A 26 5.16 -10.45 -16.58
CA GLN A 26 4.11 -10.54 -17.60
C GLN A 26 3.85 -9.16 -18.26
N ALA A 27 3.69 -8.11 -17.46
CA ALA A 27 3.51 -6.75 -17.99
C ALA A 27 4.70 -6.31 -18.86
N ILE A 28 5.94 -6.58 -18.43
CA ILE A 28 7.14 -6.30 -19.24
C ILE A 28 7.13 -7.10 -20.55
N ALA A 29 6.76 -8.38 -20.52
CA ALA A 29 6.72 -9.22 -21.71
C ALA A 29 5.67 -8.75 -22.73
N GLU A 30 4.51 -8.29 -22.25
CA GLU A 30 3.39 -7.86 -23.09
C GLU A 30 3.52 -6.42 -23.59
N LYS A 31 4.00 -5.51 -22.73
CA LYS A 31 3.97 -4.06 -22.95
C LYS A 31 5.35 -3.44 -23.10
N GLY A 32 6.41 -4.20 -22.85
CA GLY A 32 7.79 -3.75 -22.85
C GLY A 32 8.23 -3.00 -21.58
N GLN A 33 7.29 -2.73 -20.66
CA GLN A 33 7.51 -2.03 -19.39
C GLN A 33 6.44 -2.44 -18.36
N ALA A 34 6.66 -2.13 -17.08
CA ALA A 34 5.64 -2.27 -16.04
C ALA A 34 5.57 -1.01 -15.16
N ASN A 35 4.39 -0.66 -14.70
CA ASN A 35 4.18 0.39 -13.71
C ASN A 35 3.66 -0.23 -12.41
N ILE A 36 4.28 0.14 -11.29
CA ILE A 36 3.95 -0.43 -9.98
C ILE A 36 3.63 0.64 -8.95
N ILE A 37 2.85 0.25 -7.94
CA ILE A 37 2.67 1.01 -6.70
C ILE A 37 3.31 0.21 -5.56
N VAL A 38 4.01 0.90 -4.65
CA VAL A 38 4.66 0.27 -3.49
C VAL A 38 4.23 0.97 -2.21
N ALA A 39 3.66 0.22 -1.28
CA ALA A 39 3.28 0.69 0.06
C ALA A 39 4.44 0.67 1.06
N THR A 40 4.24 1.38 2.17
CA THR A 40 5.14 1.40 3.32
C THR A 40 4.57 0.60 4.51
N GLY A 41 5.25 0.67 5.66
CA GLY A 41 4.80 0.08 6.92
C GLY A 41 5.35 -1.33 7.19
N ALA A 42 5.24 -1.76 8.44
CA ALA A 42 5.80 -3.03 8.92
C ALA A 42 5.27 -4.26 8.14
N SER A 43 4.02 -4.19 7.68
CA SER A 43 3.36 -5.25 6.90
C SER A 43 4.04 -5.53 5.56
N GLN A 44 4.82 -4.59 5.03
CA GLN A 44 5.47 -4.72 3.72
C GLN A 44 6.89 -5.28 3.80
N PHE A 45 7.48 -5.42 4.98
CA PHE A 45 8.93 -5.70 5.12
C PHE A 45 9.32 -7.01 4.43
N GLU A 46 8.63 -8.09 4.76
CA GLU A 46 8.90 -9.41 4.19
C GLU A 46 8.57 -9.47 2.70
N THR A 47 7.47 -8.84 2.28
CA THR A 47 7.05 -8.80 0.86
C THR A 47 8.05 -8.03 0.00
N LEU A 48 8.48 -6.83 0.40
CA LEU A 48 9.44 -6.04 -0.38
C LEU A 48 10.82 -6.69 -0.40
N SER A 49 11.28 -7.20 0.75
CA SER A 49 12.56 -7.92 0.81
C SER A 49 12.56 -9.15 -0.11
N ALA A 50 11.46 -9.90 -0.16
CA ALA A 50 11.34 -11.05 -1.05
C ALA A 50 11.20 -10.63 -2.51
N LEU A 51 10.49 -9.53 -2.81
CA LEU A 51 10.30 -9.01 -4.17
C LEU A 51 11.62 -8.55 -4.80
N ILE A 52 12.48 -7.87 -4.04
CA ILE A 52 13.82 -7.46 -4.48
C ILE A 52 14.66 -8.69 -4.86
N ALA A 53 14.47 -9.80 -4.16
CA ALA A 53 15.19 -11.04 -4.40
C ALA A 53 14.59 -11.93 -5.51
N GLU A 54 13.43 -11.57 -6.06
CA GLU A 54 12.82 -12.34 -7.14
C GLU A 54 13.65 -12.24 -8.43
N PRO A 55 13.96 -13.38 -9.08
CA PRO A 55 14.81 -13.39 -10.26
C PRO A 55 14.07 -12.84 -11.49
N ASP A 56 14.85 -12.48 -12.50
CA ASP A 56 14.37 -12.20 -13.86
C ASP A 56 13.35 -11.06 -13.99
N ILE A 57 13.34 -10.12 -13.04
CA ILE A 57 12.65 -8.83 -13.20
C ILE A 57 13.64 -7.82 -13.82
N ASP A 58 13.34 -7.33 -15.03
CA ASP A 58 14.08 -6.22 -15.63
C ASP A 58 13.61 -4.89 -15.04
N TRP A 59 14.12 -4.55 -13.85
CA TRP A 59 13.78 -3.34 -13.11
C TRP A 59 14.04 -2.05 -13.90
N SER A 60 14.95 -2.05 -14.88
CA SER A 60 15.22 -0.90 -15.75
C SER A 60 14.04 -0.53 -16.66
N ARG A 61 13.01 -1.38 -16.71
CA ARG A 61 11.74 -1.17 -17.42
C ARG A 61 10.57 -0.92 -16.47
N VAL A 62 10.82 -0.83 -15.16
CA VAL A 62 9.79 -0.66 -14.14
C VAL A 62 9.75 0.79 -13.66
N THR A 63 8.56 1.40 -13.72
CA THR A 63 8.27 2.71 -13.13
C THR A 63 7.48 2.52 -11.84
N GLY A 64 7.93 3.08 -10.72
CA GLY A 64 7.22 2.99 -9.44
C GLY A 64 6.53 4.29 -9.04
N PHE A 65 5.45 4.18 -8.28
CA PHE A 65 4.72 5.28 -7.66
C PHE A 65 4.57 5.05 -6.15
N HIS A 66 4.78 6.11 -5.39
CA HIS A 66 4.53 6.14 -3.96
C HIS A 66 3.03 6.35 -3.66
N LEU A 67 2.50 5.67 -2.64
CA LEU A 67 1.11 5.84 -2.20
C LEU A 67 0.90 7.16 -1.47
N ASP A 68 1.76 7.48 -0.51
CA ASP A 68 1.45 8.48 0.49
C ASP A 68 2.68 9.04 1.21
N GLU A 69 2.61 10.27 1.69
CA GLU A 69 3.66 10.87 2.53
C GLU A 69 3.03 11.90 3.48
N TYR A 70 3.61 12.02 4.66
CA TYR A 70 3.22 13.04 5.63
C TYR A 70 3.53 14.45 5.12
N LEU A 71 2.64 15.40 5.38
CA LEU A 71 2.91 16.81 5.11
C LEU A 71 3.82 17.43 6.17
N GLY A 72 4.78 18.24 5.72
CA GLY A 72 5.71 18.99 6.56
C GLY A 72 6.86 18.16 7.14
N LEU A 73 6.99 16.89 6.73
CA LEU A 73 8.06 16.02 7.19
C LEU A 73 9.23 16.03 6.20
N ASP A 74 10.43 16.30 6.71
CA ASP A 74 11.66 16.23 5.92
C ASP A 74 11.92 14.80 5.41
N ASP A 75 12.44 14.68 4.18
CA ASP A 75 12.64 13.39 3.52
C ASP A 75 13.81 12.57 4.12
N GLN A 76 14.57 13.12 5.07
CA GLN A 76 15.56 12.41 5.88
C GLN A 76 15.02 12.07 7.27
N HIS A 77 13.82 12.53 7.64
CA HIS A 77 13.22 12.18 8.92
C HIS A 77 13.04 10.65 9.02
N PRO A 78 13.34 10.00 10.16
CA PRO A 78 13.20 8.55 10.32
C PRO A 78 11.79 8.01 10.02
N ALA A 79 10.77 8.83 10.22
CA ALA A 79 9.36 8.50 9.94
C ALA A 79 8.91 8.80 8.50
N SER A 80 9.75 9.41 7.66
CA SER A 80 9.38 9.71 6.26
C SER A 80 9.18 8.42 5.48
N PHE A 81 8.07 8.34 4.77
CA PHE A 81 7.76 7.21 3.91
C PHE A 81 8.60 7.23 2.63
N CYS A 82 9.01 8.40 2.15
CA CYS A 82 10.01 8.55 1.10
C CYS A 82 11.36 7.97 1.53
N ARG A 83 11.83 8.30 2.73
CA ARG A 83 13.04 7.70 3.31
C ARG A 83 12.91 6.18 3.39
N TYR A 84 11.78 5.72 3.93
CA TYR A 84 11.48 4.30 4.08
C TYR A 84 11.63 3.55 2.74
N LEU A 85 10.97 4.01 1.67
CA LEU A 85 11.01 3.34 0.37
C LEU A 85 12.35 3.49 -0.34
N ARG A 86 13.03 4.63 -0.17
CA ARG A 86 14.39 4.82 -0.68
C ARG A 86 15.33 3.75 -0.12
N GLU A 87 15.40 3.66 1.21
CA GLU A 87 16.31 2.75 1.90
C GLU A 87 15.94 1.27 1.77
N ARG A 88 14.65 0.93 1.59
CA ARG A 88 14.19 -0.48 1.61
C ARG A 88 13.83 -1.06 0.26
N PHE A 89 13.70 -0.23 -0.77
CA PHE A 89 13.29 -0.70 -2.10
C PHE A 89 14.06 -0.02 -3.23
N VAL A 90 13.94 1.29 -3.37
CA VAL A 90 14.41 2.01 -4.57
C VAL A 90 15.94 1.94 -4.72
N GLU A 91 16.72 1.98 -3.64
CA GLU A 91 18.18 1.84 -3.71
C GLU A 91 18.66 0.40 -3.99
N HIS A 92 17.78 -0.59 -3.90
CA HIS A 92 18.12 -2.00 -4.09
C HIS A 92 17.83 -2.53 -5.49
N VAL A 93 17.06 -1.81 -6.30
CA VAL A 93 16.68 -2.21 -7.65
C VAL A 93 16.88 -1.07 -8.66
N PRO A 94 17.42 -1.32 -9.86
CA PRO A 94 17.70 -0.28 -10.84
C PRO A 94 16.43 0.12 -11.59
N LEU A 95 15.47 0.75 -10.90
CA LEU A 95 14.21 1.20 -11.48
C LEU A 95 14.43 2.19 -12.62
N LYS A 96 13.55 2.16 -13.62
CA LYS A 96 13.50 3.17 -14.69
C LYS A 96 13.27 4.56 -14.11
N GLN A 97 12.32 4.64 -13.18
CA GLN A 97 11.88 5.87 -12.52
C GLN A 97 11.09 5.50 -11.26
N PHE A 98 11.15 6.33 -10.23
CA PHE A 98 10.25 6.26 -9.09
C PHE A 98 9.70 7.65 -8.79
N TYR A 99 8.37 7.79 -8.69
CA TYR A 99 7.70 9.04 -8.36
C TYR A 99 7.31 9.05 -6.89
N TYR A 100 8.02 9.86 -6.11
CA TYR A 100 7.74 10.11 -4.72
C TYR A 100 6.62 11.15 -4.55
N VAL A 101 5.90 11.04 -3.44
CA VAL A 101 5.02 12.09 -2.95
C VAL A 101 5.86 13.10 -2.17
N ASP A 102 5.97 14.33 -2.67
CA ASP A 102 6.70 15.40 -1.98
C ASP A 102 5.85 15.98 -0.85
N GLY A 103 6.10 15.53 0.38
CA GLY A 103 5.46 16.03 1.59
C GLY A 103 5.97 17.39 2.07
N THR A 104 7.03 17.94 1.47
CA THR A 104 7.68 19.19 1.90
C THR A 104 7.21 20.43 1.14
N SER A 105 6.41 20.25 0.08
CA SER A 105 5.88 21.34 -0.74
C SER A 105 4.99 22.29 0.05
N ASP A 106 5.17 23.60 -0.18
CA ASP A 106 4.28 24.65 0.33
C ASP A 106 2.88 24.62 -0.32
N ASP A 107 2.73 23.94 -1.46
CA ASP A 107 1.45 23.69 -2.14
C ASP A 107 1.24 22.18 -2.35
N PRO A 108 0.63 21.48 -1.37
CA PRO A 108 0.40 20.04 -1.47
C PRO A 108 -0.67 19.68 -2.52
N HIS A 109 -1.56 20.60 -2.88
CA HIS A 109 -2.55 20.37 -3.93
C HIS A 109 -1.92 20.35 -5.32
N LEU A 110 -0.88 21.17 -5.54
CA LEU A 110 -0.07 21.10 -6.75
C LEU A 110 0.62 19.73 -6.88
N VAL A 111 1.20 19.21 -5.79
CA VAL A 111 1.82 17.87 -5.77
C VAL A 111 0.79 16.79 -6.16
N CYS A 112 -0.41 16.83 -5.57
CA CYS A 112 -1.49 15.91 -5.94
C CYS A 112 -1.86 16.00 -7.43
N SER A 113 -1.97 17.22 -7.97
CA SER A 113 -2.30 17.45 -9.38
C SER A 113 -1.22 16.92 -10.33
N GLU A 114 0.05 17.18 -10.03
CA GLU A 114 1.18 16.74 -10.84
C GLU A 114 1.31 15.21 -10.86
N LEU A 115 1.26 14.57 -9.69
CA LEU A 115 1.24 13.12 -9.58
C LEU A 115 0.01 12.51 -10.25
N GLY A 116 -1.14 13.17 -10.11
CA GLY A 116 -2.38 12.78 -10.77
C GLY A 116 -2.27 12.76 -12.28
N ARG A 117 -1.62 13.75 -12.88
CA ARG A 117 -1.32 13.77 -14.32
C ARG A 117 -0.33 12.65 -14.69
N LEU A 118 0.74 12.48 -13.92
CA LEU A 118 1.76 11.47 -14.19
C LEU A 118 1.16 10.06 -14.17
N ILE A 119 0.38 9.71 -13.15
CA ILE A 119 -0.16 8.35 -13.02
C ILE A 119 -1.24 8.02 -14.07
N GLN A 120 -1.92 9.02 -14.64
CA GLN A 120 -2.83 8.81 -15.77
C GLN A 120 -2.10 8.29 -17.03
N ASP A 121 -0.86 8.73 -17.26
CA ASP A 121 -0.02 8.26 -18.36
C ASP A 121 0.69 6.93 -18.05
N HIS A 122 0.54 6.41 -16.82
CA HIS A 122 1.18 5.18 -16.34
C HIS A 122 0.14 4.23 -15.72
N PRO A 123 -0.70 3.56 -16.53
CA PRO A 123 -1.63 2.55 -16.02
C PRO A 123 -0.89 1.52 -15.18
N ILE A 124 -1.37 1.29 -13.95
CA ILE A 124 -0.67 0.46 -12.97
C ILE A 124 -0.92 -1.02 -13.26
N ASP A 125 0.17 -1.78 -13.38
CA ASP A 125 0.13 -3.22 -13.60
C ASP A 125 0.00 -3.96 -12.26
N VAL A 126 0.78 -3.55 -11.26
CA VAL A 126 0.82 -4.21 -9.95
C VAL A 126 0.86 -3.19 -8.82
N ALA A 127 -0.08 -3.26 -7.89
CA ALA A 127 -0.04 -2.50 -6.65
C ALA A 127 0.26 -3.42 -5.46
N PHE A 128 1.33 -3.12 -4.73
CA PHE A 128 1.63 -3.72 -3.44
C PHE A 128 1.07 -2.82 -2.35
N VAL A 129 0.09 -3.33 -1.62
CA VAL A 129 -0.66 -2.58 -0.60
C VAL A 129 -0.78 -3.37 0.71
N GLY A 130 -1.21 -2.69 1.76
CA GLY A 130 -1.56 -3.30 3.05
C GLY A 130 -2.83 -2.68 3.62
N ILE A 131 -3.22 -3.13 4.81
CA ILE A 131 -4.40 -2.65 5.52
C ILE A 131 -3.99 -2.10 6.90
N GLY A 132 -4.52 -0.93 7.28
CA GLY A 132 -4.36 -0.30 8.59
C GLY A 132 -5.02 -1.07 9.73
N GLU A 133 -4.66 -0.80 10.99
CA GLU A 133 -5.36 -1.44 12.13
C GLU A 133 -6.84 -0.98 12.23
N ASN A 134 -7.16 0.23 11.76
CA ASN A 134 -8.53 0.75 11.63
C ASN A 134 -9.21 0.37 10.29
N GLY A 135 -8.55 -0.42 9.42
CA GLY A 135 -9.07 -0.77 8.10
C GLY A 135 -8.79 0.24 6.98
N HIS A 136 -7.96 1.27 7.22
CA HIS A 136 -7.52 2.18 6.16
C HIS A 136 -6.75 1.46 5.04
N LEU A 137 -6.72 2.09 3.88
CA LEU A 137 -5.90 1.72 2.72
C LEU A 137 -5.10 2.95 2.30
N ALA A 138 -3.76 2.88 2.29
CA ALA A 138 -2.92 4.10 2.34
C ALA A 138 -3.35 4.99 3.53
N PHE A 139 -3.22 6.31 3.46
CA PHE A 139 -3.81 7.23 4.46
C PHE A 139 -5.30 7.54 4.25
N ASN A 140 -6.05 6.70 3.53
CA ASN A 140 -7.51 6.85 3.47
C ASN A 140 -8.13 6.28 4.76
N ASP A 141 -8.12 7.06 5.83
CA ASP A 141 -8.72 6.70 7.13
C ASP A 141 -10.26 6.68 7.07
N PRO A 142 -10.94 5.92 7.95
CA PRO A 142 -12.40 5.92 8.04
C PRO A 142 -13.00 7.27 8.52
N PRO A 143 -14.07 7.78 7.89
CA PRO A 143 -14.61 7.36 6.60
C PRO A 143 -13.76 7.88 5.43
N ALA A 144 -13.40 7.01 4.50
CA ALA A 144 -12.66 7.38 3.29
C ALA A 144 -13.59 7.98 2.20
N ASP A 145 -13.05 8.83 1.34
CA ASP A 145 -13.78 9.32 0.17
C ASP A 145 -13.76 8.29 -0.96
N PHE A 146 -14.85 7.52 -1.09
CA PHE A 146 -15.05 6.57 -2.18
C PHE A 146 -15.60 7.20 -3.46
N GLU A 147 -15.99 8.48 -3.45
CA GLU A 147 -16.59 9.16 -4.60
C GLU A 147 -15.58 9.99 -5.40
N THR A 148 -14.49 10.40 -4.75
CA THR A 148 -13.41 11.11 -5.42
C THR A 148 -12.88 10.36 -6.65
N THR A 149 -12.63 11.12 -7.71
CA THR A 149 -12.00 10.62 -8.93
C THR A 149 -10.56 11.10 -9.08
N GLU A 150 -10.11 11.97 -8.16
CA GLU A 150 -8.74 12.47 -8.15
C GLU A 150 -7.77 11.35 -7.72
N PRO A 151 -6.62 11.21 -8.39
CA PRO A 151 -5.67 10.17 -8.06
C PRO A 151 -5.03 10.31 -6.68
N TYR A 152 -4.76 11.54 -6.24
CA TYR A 152 -4.14 11.87 -4.97
C TYR A 152 -4.93 12.97 -4.25
N LEU A 153 -4.93 12.92 -2.91
CA LEU A 153 -5.70 13.80 -2.04
C LEU A 153 -4.83 14.27 -0.88
N VAL A 154 -5.08 15.49 -0.40
CA VAL A 154 -4.65 15.90 0.93
C VAL A 154 -5.69 15.38 1.93
N VAL A 155 -5.24 14.64 2.94
CA VAL A 155 -6.10 14.00 3.93
C VAL A 155 -5.70 14.42 5.35
N GLU A 156 -6.69 14.49 6.24
CA GLU A 156 -6.47 14.62 7.68
C GLU A 156 -6.30 13.23 8.28
N LEU A 157 -5.27 13.05 9.10
CA LEU A 157 -5.01 11.80 9.80
C LEU A 157 -5.81 11.76 11.10
N ASP A 158 -6.57 10.69 11.30
CA ASP A 158 -7.37 10.54 12.51
C ASP A 158 -6.49 10.31 13.76
N GLU A 159 -7.05 10.49 14.95
CA GLU A 159 -6.29 10.31 16.19
C GLU A 159 -5.81 8.87 16.39
N ALA A 160 -6.56 7.87 15.92
CA ALA A 160 -6.20 6.46 16.04
C ALA A 160 -5.00 6.09 15.15
N CYS A 161 -4.99 6.55 13.90
CA CYS A 161 -3.90 6.47 12.94
C CYS A 161 -2.66 7.14 13.53
N ARG A 162 -2.77 8.39 14.02
CA ARG A 162 -1.63 9.09 14.63
C ARG A 162 -1.09 8.35 15.86
N LYS A 163 -1.96 7.76 16.70
CA LYS A 163 -1.55 6.92 17.84
C LYS A 163 -0.83 5.65 17.39
N GLN A 164 -1.30 5.00 16.32
CA GLN A 164 -0.62 3.82 15.76
C GLN A 164 0.81 4.21 15.33
N GLN A 165 0.96 5.29 14.56
CA GLN A 165 2.25 5.75 14.05
C GLN A 165 3.24 6.13 15.16
N ALA A 166 2.75 6.79 16.23
CA ALA A 166 3.56 7.04 17.42
C ALA A 166 3.97 5.74 18.14
N GLY A 167 3.05 4.77 18.24
CA GLY A 167 3.29 3.47 18.88
C GLY A 167 4.30 2.59 18.15
N GLU A 168 4.47 2.78 16.84
CA GLU A 168 5.49 2.09 16.03
C GLU A 168 6.92 2.60 16.29
N GLY A 169 7.08 3.70 17.06
CA GLY A 169 8.38 4.19 17.53
C GLY A 169 9.11 5.12 16.56
N TRP A 170 8.43 5.59 15.51
CA TRP A 170 9.00 6.52 14.53
C TRP A 170 8.98 7.99 14.97
N PHE A 171 8.12 8.31 15.93
CA PHE A 171 7.96 9.65 16.50
C PHE A 171 8.21 9.61 18.01
N ALA A 172 8.77 10.68 18.58
CA ALA A 172 9.02 10.74 20.02
C ALA A 172 7.72 10.87 20.82
N THR A 173 6.76 11.63 20.30
CA THR A 173 5.43 11.86 20.90
C THR A 173 4.33 11.87 19.84
N LEU A 174 3.07 11.80 20.28
CA LEU A 174 1.90 11.94 19.40
C LEU A 174 1.84 13.33 18.74
N ASP A 175 2.34 14.38 19.41
CA ASP A 175 2.32 15.75 18.87
C ASP A 175 3.32 15.94 17.72
N ASP A 176 4.35 15.09 17.66
CA ASP A 176 5.31 15.06 16.56
C ASP A 176 4.76 14.37 15.30
N VAL A 177 3.65 13.62 15.42
CA VAL A 177 3.00 12.99 14.26
C VAL A 177 2.24 14.07 13.48
N PRO A 178 2.53 14.26 12.18
CA PRO A 178 1.81 15.20 11.33
C PRO A 178 0.31 14.97 11.36
N LYS A 179 -0.46 16.04 11.16
CA LYS A 179 -1.93 15.98 11.14
C LYS A 179 -2.49 15.71 9.75
N GLN A 180 -1.69 15.99 8.73
CA GLN A 180 -2.09 15.85 7.34
C GLN A 180 -1.06 15.03 6.57
N ALA A 181 -1.53 14.41 5.50
CA ALA A 181 -0.71 13.69 4.55
C ALA A 181 -1.25 13.88 3.13
N ILE A 182 -0.44 13.58 2.13
CA ILE A 182 -0.93 13.29 0.78
C ILE A 182 -1.10 11.79 0.67
N SER A 183 -2.21 11.36 0.08
CA SER A 183 -2.56 9.95 -0.09
C SER A 183 -3.13 9.68 -1.48
N MET A 184 -2.73 8.56 -2.08
CA MET A 184 -3.39 8.02 -3.25
C MET A 184 -4.81 7.56 -2.88
N SER A 185 -5.81 7.95 -3.66
CA SER A 185 -7.19 7.61 -3.37
C SER A 185 -7.47 6.12 -3.55
N CYS A 186 -8.44 5.60 -2.79
CA CYS A 186 -8.89 4.20 -2.94
C CYS A 186 -9.27 3.88 -4.39
N ARG A 187 -9.98 4.79 -5.09
CA ARG A 187 -10.35 4.58 -6.50
C ARG A 187 -9.14 4.49 -7.43
N GLN A 188 -8.08 5.25 -7.17
CA GLN A 188 -6.88 5.16 -7.98
C GLN A 188 -6.14 3.84 -7.77
N ILE A 189 -6.05 3.34 -6.53
CA ILE A 189 -5.49 2.01 -6.23
C ILE A 189 -6.25 0.93 -7.01
N LEU A 190 -7.59 1.02 -7.04
CA LEU A 190 -8.45 0.07 -7.77
C LEU A 190 -8.32 0.12 -9.30
N LYS A 191 -7.63 1.10 -9.88
CA LYS A 191 -7.31 1.10 -11.33
C LYS A 191 -6.14 0.18 -11.67
N SER A 192 -5.48 -0.41 -10.67
CA SER A 192 -4.35 -1.33 -10.87
C SER A 192 -4.84 -2.66 -11.42
N THR A 193 -4.12 -3.25 -12.38
CA THR A 193 -4.52 -4.53 -12.98
C THR A 193 -4.48 -5.67 -11.95
N THR A 194 -3.42 -5.73 -11.14
CA THR A 194 -3.26 -6.71 -10.05
C THR A 194 -2.99 -5.99 -8.75
N ILE A 195 -3.64 -6.44 -7.66
CA ILE A 195 -3.42 -5.91 -6.31
C ILE A 195 -2.92 -7.04 -5.41
N ILE A 196 -1.72 -6.86 -4.87
CA ILE A 196 -1.05 -7.73 -3.91
C ILE A 196 -1.22 -7.08 -2.53
N CYS A 197 -2.22 -7.52 -1.77
CA CYS A 197 -2.50 -6.99 -0.44
C CYS A 197 -1.88 -7.88 0.64
N SER A 198 -0.82 -7.42 1.30
CA SER A 198 -0.07 -8.18 2.32
C SER A 198 -0.38 -7.65 3.73
N VAL A 199 -0.93 -8.51 4.60
CA VAL A 199 -1.40 -8.11 5.94
C VAL A 199 -1.07 -9.19 6.99
N PRO A 200 0.21 -9.29 7.45
CA PRO A 200 0.57 -10.11 8.60
C PRO A 200 0.16 -9.43 9.93
N ASP A 201 0.38 -10.14 11.05
CA ASP A 201 0.22 -9.68 12.44
C ASP A 201 -1.21 -9.76 13.00
N ARG A 202 -1.33 -10.26 14.23
CA ARG A 202 -2.59 -10.37 14.97
C ARG A 202 -3.28 -9.02 15.18
N ARG A 203 -2.54 -7.92 15.31
CA ARG A 203 -3.12 -6.58 15.45
C ARG A 203 -4.00 -6.19 14.27
N LYS A 204 -3.78 -6.78 13.10
CA LYS A 204 -4.56 -6.54 11.89
C LYS A 204 -5.80 -7.43 11.77
N ALA A 205 -6.00 -8.40 12.67
CA ALA A 205 -7.05 -9.41 12.51
C ALA A 205 -8.47 -8.84 12.45
N GLU A 206 -8.76 -7.79 13.22
CA GLU A 206 -10.08 -7.14 13.19
C GLU A 206 -10.29 -6.38 11.87
N ALA A 207 -9.28 -5.65 11.39
CA ALA A 207 -9.34 -4.96 10.12
C ALA A 207 -9.48 -5.93 8.94
N VAL A 208 -8.75 -7.05 8.96
CA VAL A 208 -8.86 -8.13 7.97
C VAL A 208 -10.26 -8.71 7.95
N GLN A 209 -10.81 -9.06 9.12
CA GLN A 209 -12.16 -9.58 9.23
C GLN A 209 -13.19 -8.60 8.66
N LYS A 210 -13.17 -7.34 9.11
CA LYS A 210 -14.10 -6.31 8.62
C LYS A 210 -13.97 -6.06 7.12
N SER A 211 -12.75 -6.07 6.60
CA SER A 211 -12.48 -5.81 5.18
C SER A 211 -12.88 -6.97 4.26
N LEU A 212 -12.91 -8.21 4.77
CA LEU A 212 -13.21 -9.41 3.99
C LEU A 212 -14.65 -9.88 4.14
N GLU A 213 -15.17 -9.91 5.37
CA GLU A 213 -16.49 -10.47 5.71
C GLU A 213 -17.57 -9.40 5.86
N GLY A 214 -17.17 -8.14 6.05
CA GLY A 214 -18.08 -7.00 6.15
C GLY A 214 -18.54 -6.45 4.78
N PRO A 215 -19.54 -5.55 4.76
CA PRO A 215 -19.94 -4.88 3.53
C PRO A 215 -18.85 -3.94 3.03
N VAL A 216 -18.85 -3.67 1.71
CA VAL A 216 -18.04 -2.59 1.13
C VAL A 216 -18.54 -1.24 1.65
N THR A 217 -17.71 -0.53 2.41
CA THR A 217 -18.10 0.73 3.07
C THR A 217 -16.91 1.68 3.29
N PRO A 218 -17.09 3.01 3.17
CA PRO A 218 -16.10 4.03 3.58
C PRO A 218 -15.59 3.89 5.01
N GLU A 219 -16.40 3.34 5.92
CA GLU A 219 -16.04 3.13 7.33
C GLU A 219 -14.99 2.01 7.52
N VAL A 220 -14.76 1.20 6.48
CA VAL A 220 -13.70 0.19 6.41
C VAL A 220 -13.07 0.33 5.02
N PRO A 221 -12.21 1.32 4.79
CA PRO A 221 -11.73 1.68 3.45
C PRO A 221 -11.18 0.50 2.64
N ALA A 222 -10.45 -0.41 3.29
CA ALA A 222 -9.91 -1.61 2.64
C ALA A 222 -10.97 -2.62 2.18
N SER A 223 -12.22 -2.56 2.67
CA SER A 223 -13.34 -3.36 2.16
C SER A 223 -13.59 -3.11 0.66
N ILE A 224 -13.21 -1.94 0.13
CA ILE A 224 -13.34 -1.63 -1.30
C ILE A 224 -12.58 -2.62 -2.19
N LEU A 225 -11.53 -3.26 -1.66
CA LEU A 225 -10.74 -4.27 -2.37
C LEU A 225 -11.58 -5.51 -2.76
N GLN A 226 -12.70 -5.78 -2.08
CA GLN A 226 -13.65 -6.84 -2.44
C GLN A 226 -14.20 -6.64 -3.86
N SER A 227 -14.34 -5.38 -4.30
CA SER A 227 -14.91 -5.02 -5.61
C SER A 227 -13.99 -5.28 -6.80
N HIS A 228 -12.73 -5.64 -6.55
CA HIS A 228 -11.71 -5.77 -7.59
C HIS A 228 -11.27 -7.24 -7.76
N GLU A 229 -11.46 -7.77 -8.97
CA GLU A 229 -11.20 -9.18 -9.29
C GLU A 229 -9.71 -9.55 -9.28
N GLY A 230 -8.85 -8.58 -9.61
CA GLY A 230 -7.39 -8.72 -9.61
C GLY A 230 -6.76 -8.66 -8.22
N THR A 231 -7.55 -8.56 -7.15
CA THR A 231 -7.03 -8.49 -5.78
C THR A 231 -6.83 -9.87 -5.18
N THR A 232 -5.62 -10.09 -4.64
CA THR A 232 -5.33 -11.21 -3.73
C THR A 232 -4.88 -10.67 -2.38
N LEU A 233 -5.57 -11.09 -1.33
CA LEU A 233 -5.26 -10.80 0.06
C LEU A 233 -4.43 -11.95 0.64
N PHE A 234 -3.20 -11.63 1.03
CA PHE A 234 -2.26 -12.54 1.68
C PHE A 234 -2.20 -12.20 3.16
N ILE A 235 -2.53 -13.16 4.02
CA ILE A 235 -2.52 -13.01 5.48
C ILE A 235 -1.79 -14.18 6.14
N ASP A 236 -1.26 -13.96 7.34
CA ASP A 236 -0.73 -15.04 8.16
C ASP A 236 -1.83 -15.61 9.08
N LYS A 237 -1.54 -16.73 9.75
CA LYS A 237 -2.50 -17.33 10.72
C LYS A 237 -2.91 -16.36 11.83
N SER A 238 -2.05 -15.42 12.19
CA SER A 238 -2.33 -14.46 13.26
C SER A 238 -3.35 -13.40 12.83
N ALA A 239 -3.22 -12.87 11.61
CA ALA A 239 -4.17 -11.97 10.99
C ALA A 239 -5.49 -12.68 10.61
N ALA A 240 -5.44 -13.99 10.34
CA ALA A 240 -6.63 -14.80 10.10
C ALA A 240 -7.43 -15.17 11.37
N ALA A 241 -6.92 -14.83 12.57
CA ALA A 241 -7.41 -15.38 13.84
C ALA A 241 -8.88 -15.04 14.18
N LEU A 242 -9.46 -14.02 13.54
CA LEU A 242 -10.85 -13.61 13.73
C LEU A 242 -11.78 -13.98 12.57
N LEU A 243 -11.26 -14.62 11.50
CA LEU A 243 -12.09 -15.05 10.37
C LEU A 243 -13.01 -16.21 10.76
N THR A 244 -14.20 -16.21 10.17
CA THR A 244 -15.22 -17.24 10.35
C THR A 244 -14.93 -18.48 9.51
N SER A 245 -15.50 -19.63 9.90
CA SER A 245 -15.29 -20.88 9.16
C SER A 245 -15.87 -20.85 7.73
N SER A 246 -16.91 -20.04 7.49
CA SER A 246 -17.50 -19.84 6.16
C SER A 246 -16.49 -19.30 5.16
N THR A 247 -15.57 -18.45 5.60
CA THR A 247 -14.55 -17.82 4.75
C THR A 247 -13.57 -18.81 4.11
N PHE A 248 -13.42 -20.00 4.70
CA PHE A 248 -12.56 -21.07 4.20
C PHE A 248 -13.31 -22.16 3.45
N SER A 249 -14.64 -22.04 3.33
CA SER A 249 -15.51 -23.08 2.78
C SER A 249 -15.90 -22.85 1.32
N ASP A 250 -15.50 -21.72 0.73
CA ASP A 250 -15.71 -21.31 -0.66
C ASP A 250 -14.39 -21.32 -1.45
#